data_AF-D3AHH8-F1
#
_entry.id   AF-D3AHH8-F1
#
_cell.length_a   1.000
_cell.length_b   1.000
_cell.length_c   1.000
_cell.angle_alpha   90.00
_cell.angle_beta   90.00
_cell.angle_gamma   90.00
#
_symmetry.space_group_name_H-M   'P 1'
#
loop_
_entity.id
_entity.type
_entity.pdbx_description
1 polymer ?
#
loop_
_entity_poly.entity_id
_entity_poly.type
_entity_poly.pdbx_seq_one_letter_code
_entity_poly.pdbx_strand_id
1 'polypeptide(L)' 'MKIKLFNRQEEIDLLPNLDVGECIVVEDAIKLPTKILLDEPKETPKSSTIDFGDRWNDQENTIYDLDSAILNLVRQSRS' A
#
# COMPACT_ATOMS: atom_id res chain seq x y z
N MET A 1 -36.01 -3.31 -3.90
CA MET A 1 -34.69 -3.33 -4.56
C MET A 1 -33.64 -3.32 -3.45
N LYS A 2 -33.03 -4.48 -3.14
CA LYS A 2 -31.99 -4.56 -2.10
C LYS A 2 -30.70 -4.01 -2.69
N ILE A 3 -30.29 -2.82 -2.26
CA ILE A 3 -28.94 -2.33 -2.51
C ILE A 3 -28.04 -3.18 -1.60
N LYS A 4 -27.30 -4.13 -2.18
CA LYS A 4 -26.20 -4.78 -1.46
C LYS A 4 -25.17 -3.69 -1.18
N LEU A 5 -24.99 -3.34 0.08
CA LEU A 5 -23.81 -2.62 0.53
C LEU A 5 -22.63 -3.55 0.23
N PHE A 6 -21.83 -3.21 -0.77
CA PHE A 6 -20.59 -3.92 -1.09
C PHE A 6 -19.67 -3.80 0.13
N ASN A 7 -19.24 -4.94 0.66
CA ASN A 7 -18.42 -5.00 1.86
C ASN A 7 -16.95 -4.84 1.43
N ARG A 8 -16.27 -3.77 1.85
CA ARG A 8 -14.88 -3.45 1.47
C ARG A 8 -13.85 -4.54 1.84
N GLN A 9 -14.24 -5.52 2.65
CA GLN A 9 -13.40 -6.65 3.02
C GLN A 9 -12.94 -7.48 1.80
N GLU A 10 -13.80 -7.64 0.79
CA GLU A 10 -13.51 -8.48 -0.39
C GLU A 10 -12.36 -7.93 -1.25
N GLU A 11 -12.09 -6.60 -1.19
CA GLU A 11 -11.00 -5.96 -1.93
C GLU A 11 -9.62 -6.23 -1.30
N ILE A 12 -9.57 -6.31 0.03
CA ILE A 12 -8.35 -6.59 0.78
C ILE A 12 -7.92 -8.04 0.56
N ASP A 13 -8.87 -8.96 0.43
CA ASP A 13 -8.61 -10.38 0.17
C ASP A 13 -7.97 -10.65 -1.21
N LEU A 14 -8.05 -9.68 -2.14
CA LEU A 14 -7.44 -9.76 -3.46
C LEU A 14 -5.98 -9.28 -3.49
N LEU A 15 -5.57 -8.43 -2.54
CA LEU A 15 -4.22 -7.87 -2.50
C LEU A 15 -3.10 -8.92 -2.44
N PRO A 16 -3.24 -10.02 -1.67
CA PRO A 16 -2.22 -11.08 -1.64
C PRO A 16 -2.05 -11.82 -2.97
N ASN A 17 -3.01 -11.70 -3.90
CA ASN A 17 -3.03 -12.43 -5.18
C ASN A 17 -2.58 -11.55 -6.37
N LEU A 18 -1.98 -10.39 -6.10
CA LEU A 18 -1.38 -9.53 -7.12
C LEU A 18 0.03 -9.99 -7.46
N ASP A 19 0.29 -10.13 -8.76
CA ASP A 19 1.61 -10.39 -9.32
C ASP A 19 2.30 -9.07 -9.72
N VAL A 20 3.57 -9.14 -10.11
CA VAL A 20 4.37 -8.00 -10.52
C VAL A 20 3.72 -7.29 -11.72
N GLY A 21 3.49 -5.98 -11.56
CA GLY A 21 2.85 -5.15 -12.58
C GLY A 21 1.31 -5.17 -12.51
N GLU A 22 0.70 -5.95 -11.63
CA GLU A 22 -0.75 -5.94 -11.44
C GLU A 22 -1.16 -4.97 -10.34
N CYS A 23 -2.31 -4.31 -10.51
CA CYS A 23 -2.90 -3.47 -9.48
C CYS A 23 -4.43 -3.54 -9.47
N ILE A 24 -5.02 -3.08 -8.36
CA ILE A 24 -6.48 -2.95 -8.21
C ILE A 24 -6.81 -1.47 -8.26
N VAL A 25 -7.74 -1.11 -9.15
CA VAL A 25 -8.30 0.24 -9.22
C VAL A 25 -9.62 0.27 -8.47
N VAL A 26 -9.82 1.29 -7.64
CA VAL A 26 -10.95 1.41 -6.71
C VAL A 26 -11.64 2.76 -6.88
N GLU A 27 -12.93 2.83 -6.53
CA GLU A 27 -13.74 4.06 -6.33
C GLU A 27 -13.74 5.05 -7.53
N ASP A 28 -13.44 6.33 -7.34
CA ASP A 28 -13.75 7.42 -8.30
C ASP A 28 -13.09 7.30 -9.68
N ALA A 29 -12.11 6.41 -9.82
CA ALA A 29 -11.52 6.08 -11.11
C ALA A 29 -12.42 5.14 -11.94
N ILE A 30 -13.17 4.21 -11.32
CA ILE A 30 -13.99 3.19 -12.01
C ILE A 30 -15.20 2.68 -11.18
N LYS A 31 -16.28 2.26 -11.85
CA LYS A 31 -17.53 1.82 -11.18
C LYS A 31 -17.43 0.54 -10.32
N LEU A 32 -16.44 -0.32 -10.55
CA LEU A 32 -16.30 -1.62 -9.90
C LEU A 32 -14.82 -1.93 -9.66
N PRO A 33 -14.43 -2.45 -8.49
CA PRO A 33 -13.05 -2.87 -8.25
C PRO A 33 -12.58 -3.83 -9.35
N THR A 34 -11.53 -3.44 -10.07
CA THR A 34 -11.04 -4.20 -11.24
C THR A 34 -9.53 -4.35 -11.14
N LYS A 35 -9.07 -5.58 -11.36
CA LYS A 35 -7.66 -5.92 -11.50
C LYS A 35 -7.17 -5.54 -12.90
N ILE A 36 -6.09 -4.76 -12.98
CA ILE A 36 -5.48 -4.34 -14.25
C ILE A 36 -4.00 -4.69 -14.28
N LEU A 37 -3.47 -4.92 -15.48
CA LEU A 37 -2.04 -5.07 -15.74
C LEU A 37 -1.47 -3.73 -16.20
N LEU A 38 -0.43 -3.26 -15.53
CA LEU A 38 0.27 -2.02 -15.87
C LEU A 38 1.35 -2.30 -16.92
N ASP A 39 1.43 -1.44 -17.92
CA ASP A 39 2.57 -1.43 -18.83
C ASP A 39 3.83 -0.92 -18.12
N GLU A 40 4.99 -1.40 -18.56
CA GLU A 40 6.26 -0.89 -18.06
C GLU A 40 6.37 0.63 -18.31
N PRO A 41 6.87 1.41 -17.33
CA PRO A 41 7.02 2.84 -17.50
C PRO A 41 8.10 3.12 -18.55
N LYS A 42 7.78 4.01 -19.50
CA LYS A 42 8.72 4.45 -20.56
C LYS A 42 9.98 5.09 -20.00
N GLU A 43 9.81 5.86 -18.92
CA GLU A 43 10.90 6.45 -18.15
C GLU A 43 11.07 5.64 -16.89
N THR A 44 12.16 4.88 -16.79
CA THR A 44 12.41 4.06 -15.61
C THR A 44 12.68 4.98 -14.41
N PRO A 45 12.09 4.67 -13.25
CA PRO A 45 12.44 5.41 -12.04
C PRO A 45 13.94 5.26 -11.82
N LYS A 46 14.63 6.38 -11.57
CA LYS A 46 16.02 6.36 -11.09
C LYS A 46 16.01 5.78 -9.68
N SER A 47 15.92 4.46 -9.59
CA SER A 47 16.04 3.70 -8.36
C SER A 47 17.49 3.82 -7.91
N SER A 48 17.78 4.82 -7.08
CA SER A 48 19.00 4.88 -6.27
C SER A 48 18.81 4.13 -4.96
N THR A 49 18.05 3.03 -4.98
CA THR A 49 17.67 2.29 -3.78
C THR A 49 18.94 1.70 -3.19
N ILE A 50 19.47 2.38 -2.17
CA ILE A 50 20.13 1.73 -1.03
C ILE A 50 19.34 0.47 -0.75
N ASP A 51 19.99 -0.68 -0.77
CA ASP A 51 19.33 -1.95 -0.48
C ASP A 51 18.59 -1.80 0.85
N PHE A 52 17.26 -1.83 0.79
CA PHE A 52 16.42 -1.50 1.92
C PHE A 52 16.63 -2.51 3.05
N GLY A 53 16.97 -3.77 2.70
CA GLY A 53 17.32 -4.79 3.68
C GLY A 53 18.62 -4.45 4.40
N ASP A 54 19.65 -4.03 3.66
CA ASP A 54 20.94 -3.67 4.23
C ASP A 54 20.86 -2.39 5.08
N ARG A 55 20.19 -1.34 4.56
CA ARG A 55 19.98 -0.08 5.29
C ARG A 55 19.12 -0.26 6.54
N TRP A 56 18.14 -1.15 6.51
CA TRP A 56 17.30 -1.44 7.68
C TRP A 56 18.06 -2.18 8.78
N ASN A 57 19.02 -3.03 8.40
CA ASN A 57 19.82 -3.84 9.33
C ASN A 57 21.10 -3.14 9.82
N ASP A 58 21.55 -2.05 9.19
CA ASP A 58 22.81 -1.40 9.56
C ASP A 58 22.79 -0.76 10.97
N GLN A 59 21.60 -0.44 11.51
CA GLN A 59 21.38 0.25 12.78
C GLN A 59 22.18 1.56 12.97
N GLU A 60 22.85 2.06 11.92
CA GLU A 60 23.71 3.22 11.99
C GLU A 60 22.88 4.50 11.86
N ASN A 61 23.04 5.41 12.82
CA ASN A 61 22.38 6.72 12.89
C ASN A 61 20.83 6.66 12.85
N THR A 62 20.23 5.50 13.17
CA THR A 62 18.77 5.36 13.22
C THR A 62 18.23 5.99 14.50
N ILE A 63 17.58 7.14 14.36
CA ILE A 63 16.88 7.83 15.45
C ILE A 63 15.45 7.31 15.48
N TYR A 64 15.10 6.53 16.49
CA TYR A 64 13.73 6.04 16.69
C TYR A 64 12.94 7.06 17.54
N ASP A 65 11.96 7.73 16.95
CA ASP A 65 10.98 8.55 17.69
C ASP A 65 9.75 7.71 18.06
N LEU A 66 9.98 6.77 18.99
CA LEU A 66 8.96 5.79 19.41
C LEU A 66 7.75 6.46 20.08
N ASP A 67 7.97 7.57 20.80
CA ASP A 67 6.90 8.27 21.50
C ASP A 67 5.89 8.89 20.52
N SER A 68 6.38 9.55 19.48
CA SER A 68 5.51 10.08 18.41
C SER A 68 4.82 8.95 17.64
N ALA A 69 5.52 7.85 17.37
CA ALA A 69 4.94 6.69 16.70
C ALA A 69 3.78 6.08 17.49
N ILE A 70 3.96 5.88 18.80
CA ILE A 70 2.92 5.38 19.70
C ILE A 70 1.75 6.35 19.77
N LEU A 71 2.02 7.66 19.90
CA LEU A 71 0.97 8.68 19.98
C LEU A 71 0.11 8.71 18.70
N ASN A 72 0.74 8.61 17.53
CA ASN A 72 0.03 8.59 16.24
C ASN A 72 -0.80 7.31 16.07
N LEU A 73 -0.28 6.15 16.50
CA LEU A 73 -1.03 4.90 16.50
C LEU A 73 -2.30 5.00 17.37
N VAL A 74 -2.17 5.58 18.56
CA VAL A 74 -3.31 5.80 19.47
C VAL A 74 -4.32 6.79 18.89
N ARG A 75 -3.88 7.81 18.15
CA ARG A 75 -4.78 8.75 17.47
C ARG A 75 -5.54 8.08 16.32
N GLN A 76 -4.86 7.25 15.55
CA GLN A 76 -5.44 6.55 14.41
C GLN A 76 -6.47 5.49 14.86
N SER A 77 -6.22 4.79 15.96
CA SER A 77 -7.16 3.78 16.49
C SER A 77 -8.43 4.36 17.11
N ARG A 78 -8.46 5.69 17.34
CA ARG A 78 -9.60 6.42 17.90
C ARG A 78 -10.40 7.20 16.85
N SER A 79 -10.03 7.11 15.57
CA SER A 79 -10.78 7.65 14.42
C SER A 79 -11.59 6.55 13.74
#